data_AF-A0AA86XWC1-F1
#
_entry.id   AF-A0AA86XWC1-F1
#
_cell.length_a   1.000
_cell.length_b   1.000
_cell.length_c   1.000
_cell.angle_alpha   90.00
_cell.angle_beta   90.00
_cell.angle_gamma   90.00
#
_symmetry.space_group_name_H-M   'P 1'
#
loop_
_entity.id
_entity.type
_entity.pdbx_description
1 polymer ?
#
loop_
_entity_poly.entity_id
_entity_poly.type
_entity_poly.pdbx_seq_one_letter_code
_entity_poly.pdbx_strand_id
1 'polypeptide(L)'
;NGLPIVQIELKQVTAKDGVYQAFNQIKKYAEEGMFRNNIFSTLQLFVVSNEQTTRYFANALPKDLHPKFLFSWRTKDNKKVENLYEFCKQVLNIPDAHRLIADYTIVSENQDNKTLMVLHPYQVHAIQALFIAANKHQSGYVWHATGSGKTLTSFVSTKLLARKSGIDRTIMLVDRKDLDNQTTTEFTKFASEFNTGISSGNAKANSLIVGTGSAKELSETLLADANA
;
A
#
# COMPACT_ATOMS: atom_id res chain seq x y z
N ASN A 1 -15.91 13.44 -3.73
CA ASN A 1 -16.98 13.03 -2.78
C ASN A 1 -16.95 13.78 -1.44
N GLY A 2 -16.20 14.88 -1.27
CA GLY A 2 -16.25 15.72 -0.05
C GLY A 2 -15.58 15.16 1.22
N LEU A 3 -15.19 13.88 1.23
CA LEU A 3 -14.54 13.26 2.39
C LEU A 3 -13.07 13.69 2.54
N PRO A 4 -12.60 14.06 3.75
CA PRO A 4 -11.20 14.34 4.02
C PRO A 4 -10.41 13.03 4.07
N ILE A 5 -9.55 12.81 3.08
CA ILE A 5 -8.74 11.58 2.95
C ILE A 5 -7.28 11.83 3.34
N VAL A 6 -6.75 13.00 3.01
CA VAL A 6 -5.37 13.40 3.26
C VAL A 6 -5.37 14.69 4.08
N GLN A 7 -4.62 14.71 5.17
CA GLN A 7 -4.35 15.92 5.95
C GLN A 7 -2.87 16.30 5.85
N ILE A 8 -2.61 17.59 5.61
CA ILE A 8 -1.27 18.14 5.48
C ILE A 8 -1.03 19.11 6.63
N GLU A 9 -0.04 18.82 7.48
CA GLU A 9 0.38 19.68 8.58
C GLU A 9 1.71 20.36 8.21
N LEU A 10 1.68 21.69 8.14
CA LEU A 10 2.82 22.50 7.73
C LEU A 10 3.43 23.27 8.92
N LYS A 11 4.75 23.40 8.92
CA LYS A 11 5.50 24.24 9.86
C LYS A 11 6.41 25.20 9.11
N GLN A 12 6.84 26.24 9.81
CA GLN A 12 7.80 27.19 9.28
C GLN A 12 9.13 26.48 8.98
N VAL A 13 9.83 26.93 7.94
CA VAL A 13 11.16 26.42 7.55
C VAL A 13 12.13 26.45 8.74
N THR A 14 12.03 27.48 9.58
CA THR A 14 12.87 27.74 10.76
C THR A 14 12.45 27.00 12.03
N ALA A 15 11.44 26.13 11.96
CA ALA A 15 10.97 25.36 13.12
C ALA A 15 12.09 24.49 13.70
N LYS A 16 12.37 24.61 15.01
CA LYS A 16 13.48 23.93 15.69
C LYS A 16 13.44 22.41 15.55
N ASP A 17 12.26 21.81 15.69
CA ASP A 17 12.06 20.36 15.55
C ASP A 17 11.63 19.96 14.13
N GLY A 18 11.66 20.91 13.18
CA GLY A 18 11.31 20.72 11.77
C GLY A 18 10.01 19.95 11.58
N VAL A 19 10.09 18.88 10.78
CA VAL A 19 8.94 18.00 10.47
C VAL A 19 8.39 17.24 11.70
N TYR A 20 9.19 17.04 12.74
CA TYR A 20 8.73 16.34 13.95
C TYR A 20 7.77 17.20 14.77
N GLN A 21 7.86 18.52 14.70
CA GLN A 21 6.87 19.41 15.30
C GLN A 21 5.48 19.19 14.68
N ALA A 22 5.42 19.03 13.36
CA ALA A 22 4.18 18.71 12.63
C ALA A 22 3.65 17.32 13.01
N PHE A 23 4.53 16.31 13.07
CA PHE A 23 4.14 14.96 13.49
C PHE A 23 3.56 14.94 14.92
N ASN A 24 4.23 15.58 15.88
CA ASN A 24 3.76 15.65 17.26
C ASN A 24 2.43 16.40 17.37
N GLN A 25 2.21 17.41 16.53
CA GLN A 25 0.94 18.13 16.46
C GLN A 25 -0.21 17.21 16.00
N ILE A 26 0.01 16.41 14.95
CA ILE A 26 -0.97 15.41 14.49
C ILE A 26 -1.23 14.37 15.58
N LYS A 27 -0.19 13.88 16.24
CA LYS A 27 -0.33 12.92 17.34
C LYS A 27 -1.20 13.49 18.46
N LYS A 28 -0.96 14.74 18.86
CA LYS A 28 -1.77 15.45 19.85
C LYS A 28 -3.24 15.55 19.42
N TYR A 29 -3.52 15.95 18.18
CA TYR A 29 -4.91 15.97 17.65
C TYR A 29 -5.58 14.59 17.70
N ALA A 30 -4.83 13.52 17.42
CA ALA A 30 -5.34 12.17 17.49
C ALA A 30 -5.65 11.73 18.94
N GLU A 31 -4.80 12.10 19.90
CA GLU A 31 -5.00 11.85 21.35
C GLU A 31 -6.19 12.63 21.91
N GLU A 32 -6.41 13.86 21.45
CA GLU A 32 -7.56 14.72 21.79
C GLU A 32 -8.86 14.27 21.09
N GLY A 33 -8.82 13.24 20.25
CA GLY A 33 -10.00 12.67 19.59
C GLY A 33 -10.49 13.46 18.38
N MET A 34 -9.72 14.43 17.86
CA MET A 34 -10.12 15.29 16.73
C MET A 34 -10.38 14.53 15.44
N PHE A 35 -9.78 13.35 15.27
CA PHE A 35 -9.98 12.48 14.09
C PHE A 35 -10.98 11.34 14.35
N ARG A 36 -11.78 11.42 15.42
CA ARG A 36 -12.75 10.39 15.79
C ARG A 36 -14.14 10.99 15.88
N ASN A 37 -15.14 10.15 15.58
CA ASN A 37 -16.56 10.50 15.71
C ASN A 37 -17.01 11.75 14.94
N ASN A 38 -16.30 12.10 13.86
CA ASN A 38 -16.62 13.20 12.97
C ASN A 38 -16.16 12.88 11.54
N ILE A 39 -16.31 13.84 10.63
CA ILE A 39 -15.93 13.67 9.22
C ILE A 39 -14.44 13.35 9.02
N PHE A 40 -13.55 13.76 9.92
CA PHE A 40 -12.11 13.46 9.86
C PHE A 40 -11.75 12.03 10.24
N SER A 41 -12.72 11.23 10.70
CA SER A 41 -12.53 9.77 10.83
C SER A 41 -12.23 9.07 9.50
N THR A 42 -12.44 9.74 8.36
CA THR A 42 -12.11 9.21 7.02
C THR A 42 -10.65 9.44 6.60
N LEU A 43 -9.85 10.12 7.42
CA LEU A 43 -8.44 10.37 7.10
C LEU A 43 -7.68 9.04 6.99
N GLN A 44 -6.95 8.87 5.90
CA GLN A 44 -6.14 7.68 5.63
C GLN A 44 -4.65 7.99 5.60
N LEU A 45 -4.28 9.22 5.21
CA LEU A 45 -2.89 9.63 5.05
C LEU A 45 -2.65 10.98 5.70
N PHE A 46 -1.52 11.08 6.38
CA PHE A 46 -0.98 12.34 6.88
C PHE A 46 0.30 12.69 6.13
N VAL A 47 0.43 13.97 5.79
CA VAL A 47 1.65 14.56 5.25
C VAL A 47 2.11 15.63 6.23
N VAL A 48 3.39 15.61 6.58
CA VAL A 48 4.02 16.57 7.47
C VAL A 48 5.18 17.23 6.75
N SER A 49 5.28 18.54 6.83
CA SER A 49 6.37 19.25 6.15
C SER A 49 6.75 20.56 6.84
N ASN A 50 8.03 20.91 6.74
CA ASN A 50 8.53 22.27 7.01
C ASN A 50 9.04 22.93 5.71
N GLU A 51 8.44 22.59 4.56
CA GLU A 51 8.84 22.95 3.19
C GLU A 51 10.11 22.26 2.69
N GLN A 52 11.17 22.23 3.50
CA GLN A 52 12.46 21.64 3.13
C GLN A 52 12.52 20.13 3.34
N THR A 53 11.79 19.60 4.32
CA THR A 53 11.70 18.18 4.64
C THR A 53 10.24 17.77 4.68
N THR A 54 9.88 16.77 3.89
CA THR A 54 8.50 16.27 3.77
C THR A 54 8.44 14.79 4.08
N ARG A 55 7.53 14.39 4.98
CA ARG A 55 7.27 12.98 5.30
C ARG A 55 5.78 12.69 5.20
N TYR A 56 5.45 11.43 5.01
CA TYR A 56 4.08 10.95 4.99
C TYR A 56 3.96 9.65 5.79
N PHE A 57 2.76 9.37 6.30
CA PHE A 57 2.46 8.17 7.06
C PHE A 57 0.96 7.87 7.00
N ALA A 58 0.62 6.58 7.15
CA ALA A 58 -0.76 6.14 7.21
C ALA A 58 -1.40 6.51 8.57
N ASN A 59 -2.71 6.72 8.56
CA ASN A 59 -3.47 6.92 9.79
C ASN A 59 -3.44 5.65 10.66
N ALA A 60 -3.25 5.84 11.97
CA ALA A 60 -3.21 4.76 12.95
C ALA A 60 -3.78 5.25 14.29
N LEU A 61 -4.02 4.32 15.22
CA LEU A 61 -4.40 4.70 16.57
C LEU A 61 -3.26 5.51 17.23
N PRO A 62 -3.54 6.45 18.15
CA PRO A 62 -2.51 7.28 18.78
C PRO A 62 -1.36 6.49 19.42
N LYS A 63 -1.66 5.32 20.00
CA LYS A 63 -0.67 4.39 20.58
C LYS A 63 0.30 3.81 19.55
N ASP A 64 -0.12 3.73 18.29
CA ASP A 64 0.61 3.11 17.18
C ASP A 64 1.30 4.17 16.29
N LEU A 65 1.00 5.47 16.50
CA LEU A 65 1.69 6.58 15.83
C LEU A 65 3.12 6.71 16.35
N HIS A 66 4.07 6.22 15.57
CA HIS A 66 5.50 6.22 15.90
C HIS A 66 6.35 6.87 14.79
N PRO A 67 7.38 7.67 15.14
CA PRO A 67 8.26 8.33 14.15
C PRO A 67 8.93 7.39 13.13
N LYS A 68 9.10 6.11 13.47
CA LYS A 68 9.65 5.08 12.56
C LYS A 68 8.81 4.86 11.30
N PHE A 69 7.53 5.24 11.33
CA PHE A 69 6.61 5.13 10.21
C PHE A 69 6.52 6.42 9.37
N LEU A 70 7.33 7.44 9.68
CA LEU A 70 7.46 8.64 8.87
C LEU A 70 8.32 8.35 7.63
N PHE A 71 7.67 8.12 6.50
CA PHE A 71 8.36 7.78 5.28
C PHE A 71 8.75 9.03 4.49
N SER A 72 9.97 9.00 3.93
CA SER A 72 10.42 9.93 2.90
C SER A 72 9.98 9.37 1.56
N TRP A 73 9.32 10.19 0.73
CA TRP A 73 9.16 9.82 -0.67
C TRP A 73 10.53 9.75 -1.35
N ARG A 74 10.64 8.87 -2.33
CA ARG A 74 11.86 8.67 -3.11
C ARG A 74 11.51 8.50 -4.57
N THR A 75 12.39 8.98 -5.44
CA THR A 75 12.29 8.77 -6.89
C THR A 75 12.57 7.31 -7.24
N LYS A 76 12.37 6.95 -8.52
CA LYS A 76 12.71 5.62 -9.06
C LYS A 76 14.18 5.25 -8.87
N ASP A 77 15.07 6.24 -8.91
CA ASP A 77 16.50 6.09 -8.64
C ASP A 77 16.85 6.14 -7.14
N ASN A 78 15.86 5.95 -6.27
CA ASN A 78 15.99 5.93 -4.81
C ASN A 78 16.51 7.26 -4.20
N LYS A 79 16.42 8.38 -4.92
CA LYS A 79 16.78 9.71 -4.39
C LYS A 79 15.65 10.26 -3.56
N LYS A 80 15.94 10.83 -2.39
CA LYS A 80 14.91 11.42 -1.52
C LYS A 80 14.28 12.65 -2.17
N VAL A 81 12.97 12.79 -2.01
CA VAL A 81 12.21 13.98 -2.38
C VAL A 81 11.80 14.69 -1.10
N GLU A 82 12.61 15.68 -0.72
CA GLU A 82 12.50 16.38 0.56
C GLU A 82 11.62 17.64 0.46
N ASN A 83 11.76 18.38 -0.65
CA ASN A 83 11.00 19.61 -0.90
C ASN A 83 9.49 19.34 -1.06
N LEU A 84 8.68 20.13 -0.37
CA LEU A 84 7.21 20.00 -0.36
C LEU A 84 6.59 20.11 -1.75
N TYR A 85 7.02 21.07 -2.57
CA TYR A 85 6.43 21.28 -3.89
C TYR A 85 6.75 20.12 -4.84
N GLU A 86 7.97 19.59 -4.78
CA GLU A 86 8.34 18.39 -5.54
C GLU A 86 7.59 17.15 -5.05
N PHE A 87 7.40 17.01 -3.74
CA PHE A 87 6.53 15.96 -3.18
C PHE A 87 5.10 16.09 -3.71
N CYS A 88 4.51 17.28 -3.66
CA CYS A 88 3.17 17.52 -4.16
C CYS A 88 3.02 17.16 -5.65
N LYS A 89 4.00 17.51 -6.49
CA LYS A 89 4.00 17.18 -7.92
C LYS A 89 4.06 15.68 -8.20
N GLN A 90 4.73 14.90 -7.35
CA GLN A 90 4.95 13.47 -7.57
C GLN A 90 3.95 12.56 -6.84
N VAL A 91 3.36 13.03 -5.74
CA VAL A 91 2.59 12.21 -4.81
C VAL A 91 1.17 12.70 -4.62
N LEU A 92 0.97 14.02 -4.55
CA LEU A 92 -0.34 14.64 -4.27
C LEU A 92 -1.02 15.22 -5.52
N ASN A 93 -0.40 15.10 -6.70
CA ASN A 93 -1.02 15.44 -7.97
C ASN A 93 -2.14 14.43 -8.27
N ILE A 94 -3.18 14.89 -8.96
CA ILE A 94 -4.22 14.00 -9.47
C ILE A 94 -3.74 13.43 -10.81
N PRO A 95 -3.82 12.11 -11.04
CA PRO A 95 -4.52 11.09 -10.24
C PRO A 95 -3.68 10.33 -9.20
N ASP A 96 -2.39 10.63 -9.05
CA ASP A 96 -1.48 9.80 -8.23
C ASP A 96 -1.81 9.83 -6.74
N ALA A 97 -2.34 10.93 -6.21
CA ALA A 97 -2.86 10.99 -4.85
C ALA A 97 -3.98 9.96 -4.62
N HIS A 98 -4.91 9.83 -5.57
CA HIS A 98 -5.99 8.85 -5.49
C HIS A 98 -5.44 7.43 -5.56
N ARG A 99 -4.45 7.17 -6.44
CA ARG A 99 -3.80 5.86 -6.54
C ARG A 99 -3.05 5.49 -5.27
N LEU A 100 -2.36 6.43 -4.63
CA LEU A 100 -1.68 6.18 -3.36
C LEU A 100 -2.62 5.64 -2.29
N ILE A 101 -3.82 6.23 -2.19
CA ILE A 101 -4.82 5.81 -1.23
C ILE A 101 -5.52 4.53 -1.67
N ALA A 102 -5.99 4.45 -2.92
CA ALA A 102 -6.85 3.36 -3.38
C ALA A 102 -6.09 2.07 -3.71
N ASP A 103 -4.90 2.19 -4.30
CA ASP A 103 -4.15 1.07 -4.87
C ASP A 103 -2.95 0.68 -4.00
N TYR A 104 -2.35 1.65 -3.29
CA TYR A 104 -1.08 1.48 -2.59
C TYR A 104 -1.19 1.58 -1.06
N THR A 105 -2.41 1.52 -0.52
CA THR A 105 -2.67 1.38 0.92
C THR A 105 -3.40 0.07 1.20
N ILE A 106 -2.99 -0.63 2.25
CA ILE A 106 -3.60 -1.89 2.70
C ILE A 106 -4.09 -1.74 4.14
N VAL A 107 -5.09 -2.54 4.51
CA VAL A 107 -5.56 -2.69 5.89
C VAL A 107 -4.99 -3.99 6.43
N SER A 108 -4.02 -3.92 7.34
CA SER A 108 -3.50 -5.11 8.03
C SER A 108 -4.43 -5.47 9.18
N GLU A 109 -4.96 -6.68 9.17
CA GLU A 109 -5.83 -7.21 10.23
C GLU A 109 -5.08 -8.23 11.09
N ASN A 110 -4.57 -7.77 12.24
CA ASN A 110 -4.19 -8.68 13.32
C ASN A 110 -5.42 -8.87 14.23
N GLN A 111 -5.52 -10.03 14.90
CA GLN A 111 -6.74 -10.57 15.55
C GLN A 111 -7.57 -9.57 16.37
N ASP A 112 -6.99 -8.47 16.87
CA ASP A 112 -7.68 -7.40 17.62
C ASP A 112 -7.44 -5.96 17.12
N ASN A 113 -6.72 -5.77 16.00
CA ASN A 113 -6.29 -4.44 15.54
C ASN A 113 -6.23 -4.37 14.00
N LYS A 114 -7.04 -3.46 13.42
CA LYS A 114 -6.92 -3.06 12.01
C LYS A 114 -5.98 -1.86 11.89
N THR A 115 -4.92 -1.97 11.09
CA THR A 115 -3.94 -0.90 10.90
C THR A 115 -3.77 -0.60 9.42
N LEU A 116 -3.87 0.67 9.03
CA LEU A 116 -3.56 1.07 7.67
C LEU A 116 -2.05 1.07 7.46
N MET A 117 -1.60 0.49 6.36
CA MET A 117 -0.21 0.51 5.92
C MET A 117 -0.14 1.06 4.50
N VAL A 118 0.59 2.16 4.33
CA VAL A 118 0.91 2.70 3.01
C VAL A 118 2.18 2.03 2.50
N LEU A 119 2.20 1.63 1.22
CA LEU A 119 3.39 1.06 0.61
C LEU A 119 4.54 2.06 0.58
N HIS A 120 5.76 1.54 0.71
CA HIS A 120 6.97 2.32 0.52
C HIS A 120 7.12 2.74 -0.95
N PRO A 121 7.84 3.86 -1.24
CA PRO A 121 7.98 4.37 -2.60
C PRO A 121 8.56 3.35 -3.58
N TYR A 122 9.56 2.56 -3.14
CA TYR A 122 10.16 1.52 -3.99
C TYR A 122 9.17 0.41 -4.38
N GLN A 123 8.23 0.06 -3.48
CA GLN A 123 7.18 -0.92 -3.77
C GLN A 123 6.20 -0.34 -4.80
N VAL A 124 5.81 0.93 -4.64
CA VAL A 124 4.97 1.65 -5.60
C VAL A 124 5.63 1.70 -6.98
N HIS A 125 6.91 2.09 -7.06
CA HIS A 125 7.65 2.15 -8.32
C HIS A 125 7.80 0.78 -8.97
N ALA A 126 8.03 -0.28 -8.19
CA ALA A 126 8.09 -1.64 -8.68
C ALA A 126 6.76 -2.09 -9.31
N ILE A 127 5.64 -1.82 -8.63
CA ILE A 127 4.29 -2.11 -9.14
C ILE A 127 4.03 -1.32 -10.43
N GLN A 128 4.33 -0.02 -10.46
CA GLN A 128 4.15 0.79 -11.66
C GLN A 128 4.98 0.28 -12.84
N ALA A 129 6.24 -0.09 -12.61
CA ALA A 129 7.11 -0.65 -13.63
C ALA A 129 6.57 -1.99 -14.16
N LEU A 130 6.07 -2.84 -13.27
CA LEU A 130 5.40 -4.10 -13.63
C LEU A 130 4.20 -3.84 -14.54
N PHE A 131 3.34 -2.86 -14.21
CA PHE A 131 2.19 -2.52 -15.04
C PHE A 131 2.59 -2.03 -16.43
N ILE A 132 3.66 -1.25 -16.54
CA ILE A 132 4.20 -0.80 -17.83
C ILE A 132 4.70 -2.00 -18.65
N ALA A 133 5.41 -2.94 -18.02
CA ALA A 133 5.90 -4.14 -18.69
C ALA A 133 4.74 -5.06 -19.12
N ALA A 134 3.75 -5.28 -18.26
CA ALA A 134 2.56 -6.07 -18.56
C ALA A 134 1.77 -5.51 -19.75
N ASN A 135 1.58 -4.18 -19.82
CA ASN A 135 0.95 -3.51 -20.97
C ASN A 135 1.71 -3.70 -22.28
N LYS A 136 3.02 -3.95 -22.21
CA LYS A 136 3.89 -4.19 -23.37
C LYS A 136 4.11 -5.69 -23.62
N HIS A 137 3.45 -6.57 -22.88
CA HIS A 137 3.69 -8.02 -22.91
C HIS A 137 5.17 -8.39 -22.70
N GLN A 138 5.84 -7.67 -21.80
CA GLN A 138 7.25 -7.87 -21.47
C GLN A 138 7.40 -8.55 -20.11
N SER A 139 8.27 -9.57 -20.07
CA SER A 139 8.73 -10.18 -18.82
C SER A 139 9.74 -9.29 -18.10
N GLY A 140 9.94 -9.53 -16.80
CA GLY A 140 10.92 -8.81 -16.00
C GLY A 140 11.05 -9.39 -14.60
N TYR A 141 11.89 -8.76 -13.79
CA TYR A 141 12.08 -9.11 -12.38
C TYR A 141 12.18 -7.85 -11.52
N VAL A 142 11.76 -7.98 -10.26
CA VAL A 142 11.94 -6.94 -9.23
C VAL A 142 12.91 -7.49 -8.19
N TRP A 143 14.01 -6.79 -7.97
CA TRP A 143 15.01 -7.19 -6.99
C TRP A 143 14.93 -6.34 -5.73
N HIS A 144 14.49 -6.96 -4.64
CA HIS A 144 14.27 -6.36 -3.33
C HIS A 144 15.04 -7.15 -2.26
N ALA A 145 15.61 -6.45 -1.27
CA ALA A 145 16.30 -7.09 -0.15
C ALA A 145 15.35 -7.96 0.71
N THR A 146 15.90 -8.91 1.47
CA THR A 146 15.11 -9.69 2.46
C THR A 146 14.57 -8.78 3.55
N GLY A 147 13.31 -8.99 3.95
CA GLY A 147 12.61 -8.12 4.92
C GLY A 147 12.02 -6.82 4.37
N SER A 148 12.25 -6.46 3.10
CA SER A 148 11.72 -5.22 2.49
C SER A 148 10.25 -5.27 2.03
N GLY A 149 9.49 -6.29 2.45
CA GLY A 149 8.09 -6.44 2.03
C GLY A 149 7.91 -6.91 0.58
N LYS A 150 8.76 -7.83 0.10
CA LYS A 150 8.61 -8.50 -1.21
C LYS A 150 7.23 -9.13 -1.39
N THR A 151 6.82 -9.92 -0.41
CA THR A 151 5.55 -10.66 -0.43
C THR A 151 4.35 -9.72 -0.52
N LEU A 152 4.40 -8.61 0.22
CA LEU A 152 3.38 -7.57 0.12
C LEU A 152 3.36 -6.90 -1.26
N THR A 153 4.53 -6.61 -1.82
CA THR A 153 4.66 -6.00 -3.16
C THR A 153 4.10 -6.92 -4.24
N SER A 154 4.45 -8.20 -4.23
CA SER A 154 3.92 -9.18 -5.19
C SER A 154 2.41 -9.34 -5.06
N PHE A 155 1.89 -9.33 -3.83
CA PHE A 155 0.47 -9.46 -3.58
C PHE A 155 -0.34 -8.27 -4.12
N VAL A 156 0.07 -7.04 -3.79
CA VAL A 156 -0.60 -5.84 -4.32
C VAL A 156 -0.51 -5.80 -5.85
N SER A 157 0.63 -6.22 -6.43
CA SER A 157 0.78 -6.34 -7.88
C SER A 157 -0.26 -7.29 -8.49
N THR A 158 -0.35 -8.52 -7.98
CA THR A 158 -1.29 -9.56 -8.42
C THR A 158 -2.74 -9.06 -8.34
N LYS A 159 -3.11 -8.44 -7.22
CA LYS A 159 -4.45 -7.88 -7.01
C LYS A 159 -4.78 -6.80 -8.05
N LEU A 160 -3.88 -5.84 -8.24
CA LEU A 160 -4.15 -4.74 -9.18
C LEU A 160 -4.21 -5.27 -10.61
N LEU A 161 -3.38 -6.24 -10.98
CA LEU A 161 -3.44 -6.89 -12.30
C LEU A 161 -4.77 -7.61 -12.52
N ALA A 162 -5.25 -8.35 -11.52
CA ALA A 162 -6.54 -9.02 -11.57
C ALA A 162 -7.71 -8.04 -11.82
N ARG A 163 -7.60 -6.78 -11.36
CA ARG A 163 -8.61 -5.73 -11.62
C ARG A 163 -8.47 -5.04 -12.97
N LYS A 164 -7.38 -5.30 -13.70
CA LYS A 164 -7.10 -4.64 -14.97
C LYS A 164 -7.92 -5.27 -16.09
N SER A 165 -8.54 -4.43 -16.91
CA SER A 165 -9.22 -4.87 -18.12
C SER A 165 -8.24 -5.56 -19.10
N GLY A 166 -8.70 -6.64 -19.72
CA GLY A 166 -7.89 -7.45 -20.64
C GLY A 166 -6.97 -8.48 -19.97
N ILE A 167 -7.06 -8.65 -18.64
CA ILE A 167 -6.41 -9.77 -17.94
C ILE A 167 -7.47 -10.78 -17.54
N ASP A 168 -7.46 -11.94 -18.20
CA ASP A 168 -8.41 -13.02 -17.90
C ASP A 168 -8.07 -13.75 -16.61
N ARG A 169 -6.77 -13.89 -16.31
CA ARG A 169 -6.29 -14.61 -15.13
C ARG A 169 -4.94 -14.06 -14.64
N THR A 170 -4.81 -13.94 -13.33
CA THR A 170 -3.55 -13.59 -12.67
C THR A 170 -3.16 -14.71 -11.72
N ILE A 171 -1.95 -15.26 -11.88
CA ILE A 171 -1.45 -16.37 -11.07
C ILE A 171 -0.26 -15.87 -10.24
N MET A 172 -0.31 -16.06 -8.93
CA MET A 172 0.80 -15.83 -8.02
C MET A 172 1.36 -17.18 -7.56
N LEU A 173 2.62 -17.44 -7.92
CA LEU A 173 3.34 -18.65 -7.54
C LEU A 173 4.25 -18.35 -6.35
N VAL A 174 4.18 -19.18 -5.32
CA VAL A 174 5.01 -19.06 -4.12
C VAL A 174 5.61 -20.41 -3.73
N ASP A 175 6.82 -20.39 -3.16
CA ASP A 175 7.45 -21.61 -2.63
C ASP A 175 6.65 -22.10 -1.41
N ARG A 176 6.42 -23.42 -1.34
CA ARG A 176 5.71 -24.07 -0.24
C ARG A 176 6.37 -23.87 1.12
N LYS A 177 7.70 -23.65 1.17
CA LYS A 177 8.40 -23.35 2.43
C LYS A 177 8.17 -21.94 2.94
N ASP A 178 7.91 -21.00 2.04
CA ASP A 178 7.53 -19.62 2.39
C ASP A 178 6.02 -19.50 2.63
N LEU A 179 5.24 -20.50 2.19
CA LEU A 179 3.82 -20.66 2.45
C LEU A 179 3.55 -21.20 3.86
N ASP A 180 3.98 -20.47 4.88
CA ASP A 180 3.56 -20.76 6.25
C ASP A 180 2.07 -20.50 6.44
N ASN A 181 1.46 -21.12 7.45
CA ASN A 181 0.04 -20.91 7.79
C ASN A 181 -0.30 -19.43 8.02
N GLN A 182 0.67 -18.63 8.49
CA GLN A 182 0.53 -17.19 8.69
C GLN A 182 0.44 -16.44 7.34
N THR A 183 1.37 -16.71 6.42
CA THR A 183 1.37 -16.25 5.02
C THR A 183 0.01 -16.53 4.40
N THR A 184 -0.44 -17.80 4.39
CA THR A 184 -1.72 -18.21 3.79
C THR A 184 -2.94 -17.55 4.43
N THR A 185 -2.96 -17.41 5.76
CA THR A 185 -4.09 -16.80 6.48
C THR A 185 -4.16 -15.30 6.24
N GLU A 186 -3.03 -14.60 6.29
CA GLU A 186 -2.95 -13.19 5.90
C GLU A 186 -3.41 -13.04 4.45
N PHE A 187 -2.92 -13.86 3.52
CA PHE A 187 -3.34 -13.81 2.10
C PHE A 187 -4.82 -14.07 1.89
N THR A 188 -5.40 -15.05 2.59
CA THR A 188 -6.83 -15.38 2.48
C THR A 188 -7.69 -14.26 3.06
N LYS A 189 -7.30 -13.69 4.21
CA LYS A 189 -7.97 -12.54 4.81
C LYS A 189 -7.91 -11.32 3.89
N PHE A 190 -6.73 -10.95 3.43
CA PHE A 190 -6.57 -9.85 2.48
C PHE A 190 -7.36 -10.08 1.18
N ALA A 191 -7.35 -11.29 0.62
CA ALA A 191 -8.15 -11.62 -0.57
C ALA A 191 -9.67 -11.52 -0.31
N SER A 192 -10.13 -11.89 0.88
CA SER A 192 -11.54 -11.80 1.31
C SER A 192 -11.98 -10.38 1.73
N GLU A 193 -11.05 -9.54 2.18
CA GLU A 193 -11.33 -8.25 2.85
C GLU A 193 -11.17 -7.02 1.94
N PHE A 194 -10.87 -7.18 0.64
CA PHE A 194 -10.85 -6.04 -0.29
C PHE A 194 -12.23 -5.46 -0.66
N ASN A 195 -13.24 -5.72 0.17
CA ASN A 195 -14.33 -4.81 0.49
C ASN A 195 -13.80 -3.55 1.22
N THR A 196 -12.98 -2.75 0.54
CA THR A 196 -12.65 -1.38 0.97
C THR A 196 -13.88 -0.48 0.87
N GLY A 197 -14.98 -0.77 1.58
CA GLY A 197 -16.22 0.04 1.63
C GLY A 197 -16.87 0.44 0.29
N ILE A 198 -16.33 0.02 -0.85
CA ILE A 198 -16.72 0.41 -2.22
C ILE A 198 -16.52 -0.79 -3.18
N SER A 199 -16.79 -2.01 -2.72
CA SER A 199 -16.97 -3.14 -3.63
C SER A 199 -18.17 -3.97 -3.22
N SER A 200 -19.34 -3.35 -3.26
CA SER A 200 -20.57 -4.09 -3.54
C SER A 200 -20.57 -4.46 -5.03
N GLY A 201 -20.06 -5.63 -5.39
CA GLY A 201 -20.09 -6.10 -6.78
C GLY A 201 -19.68 -7.56 -7.01
N ASN A 202 -20.26 -8.17 -8.06
CA ASN A 202 -20.01 -9.52 -8.58
C ASN A 202 -18.63 -9.65 -9.25
N ALA A 203 -17.54 -9.37 -8.53
CA ALA A 203 -16.20 -9.55 -9.09
C ALA A 203 -15.93 -11.04 -9.37
N LYS A 204 -15.64 -11.39 -10.63
CA LYS A 204 -15.18 -12.74 -10.98
C LYS A 204 -13.87 -13.03 -10.25
N ALA A 205 -13.77 -14.20 -9.62
CA ALA A 205 -12.52 -14.68 -9.03
C ALA A 205 -11.52 -15.02 -10.15
N ASN A 206 -10.66 -14.07 -10.54
CA ASN A 206 -9.64 -14.25 -11.59
C ASN A 206 -8.20 -14.23 -11.05
N SER A 207 -8.03 -14.24 -9.73
CA SER A 207 -6.75 -14.38 -9.05
C SER A 207 -6.61 -15.77 -8.46
N LEU A 208 -5.52 -16.47 -8.79
CA LEU A 208 -5.18 -17.77 -8.23
C LEU A 208 -3.82 -17.70 -7.53
N ILE A 209 -3.76 -18.12 -6.28
CA ILE A 209 -2.51 -18.26 -5.52
C ILE A 209 -2.19 -19.74 -5.42
N VAL A 210 -1.01 -20.14 -5.89
CA VAL A 210 -0.58 -21.54 -5.87
C VAL A 210 0.74 -21.66 -5.12
N GLY A 211 0.71 -22.43 -4.03
CA GLY A 211 1.93 -22.96 -3.42
C GLY A 211 2.34 -24.24 -4.12
N THR A 212 3.60 -24.37 -4.53
CA THR A 212 4.04 -25.54 -5.29
C THR A 212 5.28 -26.15 -4.67
N GLY A 213 5.26 -27.46 -4.39
CA GLY A 213 6.46 -28.24 -4.09
C GLY A 213 7.09 -28.89 -5.34
N SER A 214 6.34 -28.98 -6.44
CA SER A 214 6.79 -29.54 -7.70
C SER A 214 6.02 -29.01 -8.92
N ALA A 215 6.61 -29.13 -10.11
CA ALA A 215 5.96 -28.74 -11.37
C ALA A 215 4.70 -29.58 -11.68
N LYS A 216 4.65 -30.83 -11.22
CA LYS A 216 3.50 -31.72 -11.41
C LYS A 216 2.28 -31.25 -10.60
N GLU A 217 2.49 -30.92 -9.33
CA GLU A 217 1.47 -30.37 -8.42
C GLU A 217 0.93 -29.01 -8.93
N LEU A 218 1.81 -28.18 -9.49
CA LEU A 218 1.40 -26.94 -10.16
C LEU A 218 0.50 -27.22 -11.38
N SER A 219 0.88 -28.16 -12.24
CA SER A 219 0.11 -28.50 -13.44
C SER A 219 -1.29 -29.02 -13.08
N GLU A 220 -1.39 -29.90 -12.08
CA GLU A 220 -2.68 -30.42 -11.62
C GLU A 220 -3.56 -29.29 -11.04
N THR A 221 -2.97 -28.37 -10.29
CA THR A 221 -3.69 -27.23 -9.72
C THR A 221 -4.19 -26.26 -10.79
N LEU A 222 -3.36 -25.93 -11.78
CA LEU A 222 -3.75 -25.00 -12.85
C LEU A 222 -4.83 -25.56 -13.79
N LEU A 223 -4.87 -26.88 -13.95
CA LEU A 223 -5.80 -27.59 -14.84
C LEU A 223 -7.07 -28.07 -14.12
N ALA A 224 -7.18 -27.90 -12.81
CA ALA A 224 -8.35 -28.33 -12.04
C ALA A 224 -9.61 -27.53 -12.45
N ASP A 225 -10.74 -28.22 -12.60
CA ASP A 225 -12.02 -27.63 -13.04
C ASP A 225 -12.54 -26.50 -12.12
N ALA A 226 -12.14 -26.51 -10.84
CA ALA A 226 -12.43 -25.41 -9.90
C ALA A 226 -11.77 -24.07 -10.30
N ASN A 227 -10.80 -24.13 -11.21
CA ASN A 227 -10.07 -23.00 -11.76
C ASN A 227 -10.37 -22.78 -13.25
N ALA A 228 -11.44 -23.36 -13.83
CA ALA A 228 -11.84 -23.13 -15.22
C ALA A 228 -12.67 -21.84 -15.38
#